data_AF-A0A017HQQ7-F1
#
_entry.id   AF-A0A017HQQ7-F1
#
_cell.length_a   1.000
_cell.length_b   1.000
_cell.length_c   1.000
_cell.angle_alpha   90.00
_cell.angle_beta   90.00
_cell.angle_gamma   90.00
#
_symmetry.space_group_name_H-M   'P 1'
#
loop_
_entity.id
_entity.type
_entity.pdbx_description
1 polymer ?
#
loop_
_entity_poly.entity_id
_entity_poly.type
_entity_poly.pdbx_seq_one_letter_code
_entity_poly.pdbx_strand_id
1 'polypeptide(L)'
;MRRGEKHWERIVTTTVAVKTLTAGEIAAYLATGDWRGKAGSYAIQGPFGAFIPWINGSFTGVVGLPLTETLGLLTAAGFAGGMR
;
A
#
# COMPACT_ATOMS: atom_id res chain seq x y z
N MET A 1 15.07 4.66 7.07
CA MET A 1 15.07 5.77 8.06
C MET A 1 16.50 6.04 8.50
N ARG A 2 16.95 7.30 8.53
CA ARG A 2 18.33 7.66 8.89
C ARG A 2 18.36 8.65 10.06
N ARG A 3 19.27 8.45 11.02
CA ARG A 3 19.56 9.40 12.11
C ARG A 3 21.07 9.44 12.33
N GLY A 4 21.71 10.56 11.99
CA GLY A 4 23.18 10.65 11.96
C GLY A 4 23.78 9.62 11.00
N GLU A 5 24.71 8.80 11.51
CA GLU A 5 25.36 7.72 10.76
C GLU A 5 24.56 6.41 10.74
N LYS A 6 23.50 6.27 11.56
CA LYS A 6 22.72 5.04 11.66
C LYS A 6 21.59 4.99 10.62
N HIS A 7 21.45 3.84 9.96
CA HIS A 7 20.40 3.55 8.99
C HIS A 7 19.57 2.33 9.45
N TRP A 8 18.23 2.48 9.44
CA TRP A 8 17.28 1.40 9.67
C TRP A 8 16.41 1.23 8.43
N GLU A 9 16.30 0.01 7.94
CA GLU A 9 15.48 -0.33 6.78
C GLU A 9 14.64 -1.57 7.05
N ARG A 10 13.50 -1.65 6.37
CA ARG A 10 12.62 -2.82 6.37
C ARG A 10 11.98 -2.95 5.01
N ILE A 11 11.98 -4.16 4.47
CA ILE A 11 11.23 -4.52 3.27
C ILE A 11 9.94 -5.19 3.72
N VAL A 12 8.82 -4.74 3.17
CA VAL A 12 7.48 -5.29 3.45
C VAL A 12 6.85 -5.66 2.13
N THR A 13 6.55 -6.94 1.96
CA THR A 13 5.93 -7.47 0.74
C THR A 13 4.46 -7.76 1.01
N THR A 14 3.60 -7.35 0.09
CA THR A 14 2.16 -7.65 0.17
C THR A 14 1.69 -8.26 -1.14
N THR A 15 1.01 -9.39 -1.04
CA THR A 15 0.36 -10.04 -2.17
C THR A 15 -1.10 -9.60 -2.23
N VAL A 16 -1.53 -9.13 -3.39
CA VAL A 16 -2.91 -8.69 -3.64
C VAL A 16 -3.50 -9.59 -4.72
N ALA A 17 -4.63 -10.24 -4.43
CA ALA A 17 -5.38 -10.97 -5.43
C ALA A 17 -6.39 -10.02 -6.08
N VAL A 18 -6.48 -10.06 -7.40
CA VAL A 18 -7.53 -9.38 -8.17
C VAL A 18 -8.44 -10.47 -8.74
N LYS A 19 -9.76 -10.28 -8.66
CA LYS A 19 -10.69 -11.19 -9.32
C LYS A 19 -10.48 -11.15 -10.83
N THR A 20 -10.94 -12.18 -11.55
CA THR A 20 -11.02 -12.09 -13.01
C THR A 20 -11.93 -10.93 -13.40
N LEU A 21 -11.38 -10.00 -14.20
CA LEU A 21 -12.10 -8.84 -14.70
C LEU A 21 -12.70 -9.15 -16.06
N THR A 22 -13.96 -8.77 -16.25
CA THR A 22 -14.60 -8.75 -17.56
C THR A 22 -14.16 -7.51 -18.34
N ALA A 23 -14.27 -7.54 -19.67
CA ALA A 23 -13.99 -6.38 -20.51
C ALA A 23 -14.83 -5.15 -20.13
N GLY A 24 -16.09 -5.37 -19.71
CA GLY A 24 -16.98 -4.30 -19.24
C GLY A 24 -16.49 -3.63 -17.95
N GLU A 25 -16.01 -4.41 -16.99
CA GLU A 25 -15.44 -3.87 -15.73
C GLU A 25 -14.15 -3.10 -15.98
N ILE A 26 -13.30 -3.59 -16.88
CA ILE A 26 -12.07 -2.88 -17.30
C ILE A 26 -12.45 -1.54 -17.94
N ALA A 27 -13.38 -1.53 -18.90
CA ALA A 27 -13.82 -0.30 -19.56
C ALA A 27 -14.44 0.70 -18.57
N ALA A 28 -15.31 0.22 -17.67
CA ALA A 28 -15.92 1.05 -16.63
C ALA A 28 -14.86 1.66 -15.70
N TYR A 29 -13.86 0.87 -15.28
CA TYR A 29 -12.78 1.36 -14.46
C TYR A 29 -11.91 2.39 -15.19
N LEU A 30 -11.54 2.14 -16.44
CA LEU A 30 -10.75 3.08 -17.24
C LEU A 30 -11.48 4.42 -17.44
N ALA A 31 -12.81 4.39 -17.60
CA ALA A 31 -13.65 5.58 -17.72
C ALA A 31 -13.61 6.47 -16.48
N THR A 32 -13.33 5.92 -15.29
CA THR A 32 -13.16 6.74 -14.07
C THR A 32 -11.95 7.67 -14.14
N GLY A 33 -10.94 7.34 -14.96
CA GLY A 33 -9.66 8.04 -15.00
C GLY A 33 -8.78 7.84 -13.75
N ASP A 34 -9.26 7.10 -12.75
CA ASP A 34 -8.60 6.91 -11.47
C ASP A 34 -7.24 6.20 -11.62
N TRP A 35 -7.06 5.38 -12.66
CA TRP A 35 -5.81 4.68 -12.97
C TRP A 35 -4.61 5.60 -13.26
N ARG A 36 -4.86 6.86 -13.63
CA ARG A 36 -3.80 7.78 -14.08
C ARG A 36 -2.83 8.11 -12.94
N GLY A 37 -1.54 8.03 -13.24
CA GLY A 37 -0.46 8.34 -12.29
C GLY A 37 -0.26 7.28 -11.19
N LYS A 38 -0.87 6.09 -11.33
CA LYS A 38 -0.76 5.00 -10.35
C LYS A 38 0.05 3.84 -10.90
N ALA A 39 1.00 3.35 -10.12
CA ALA A 39 1.75 2.15 -10.46
C ALA A 39 0.79 0.95 -10.56
N GLY A 40 0.95 0.13 -11.61
CA GLY A 40 0.01 -0.97 -11.89
C GLY A 40 -1.37 -0.53 -12.39
N SER A 41 -1.56 0.77 -12.68
CA SER A 41 -2.83 1.34 -13.15
C SER A 41 -4.00 1.17 -12.18
N TYR A 42 -3.76 1.04 -10.86
CA TYR A 42 -4.83 0.99 -9.87
C TYR A 42 -4.49 1.63 -8.53
N ALA A 43 -5.52 2.01 -7.77
CA ALA A 43 -5.42 2.31 -6.33
C ALA A 43 -6.38 1.43 -5.54
N ILE A 44 -5.85 0.79 -4.49
CA ILE A 44 -6.65 -0.03 -3.58
C ILE A 44 -7.66 0.77 -2.75
N GLN A 45 -7.40 2.06 -2.52
CA GLN A 45 -8.30 2.99 -1.85
C GLN A 45 -9.36 3.58 -2.78
N GLY A 46 -9.18 3.41 -4.09
CA GLY A 46 -10.08 3.91 -5.11
C GLY A 46 -11.12 2.86 -5.54
N PRO A 47 -11.86 3.12 -6.62
CA PRO A 47 -12.91 2.22 -7.13
C PRO A 47 -12.40 0.80 -7.44
N PHE A 48 -11.12 0.65 -7.78
CA PHE A 48 -10.51 -0.66 -8.05
C PHE A 48 -10.47 -1.58 -6.84
N GLY A 49 -10.56 -1.03 -5.61
CA GLY A 49 -10.64 -1.81 -4.37
C GLY A 49 -11.77 -2.83 -4.38
N ALA A 50 -12.87 -2.55 -5.09
CA ALA A 50 -14.00 -3.47 -5.25
C ALA A 50 -13.64 -4.78 -5.99
N PHE A 51 -12.52 -4.82 -6.71
CA PHE A 51 -12.06 -5.99 -7.46
C PHE A 51 -11.01 -6.83 -6.71
N ILE A 52 -10.65 -6.46 -5.49
CA ILE A 52 -9.62 -7.11 -4.68
C ILE A 52 -10.29 -7.98 -3.61
N PRO A 53 -10.54 -9.28 -3.87
CA PRO A 53 -11.17 -10.16 -2.88
C PRO A 53 -10.25 -10.49 -1.70
N TRP A 54 -8.93 -10.34 -1.86
CA TRP A 54 -8.00 -10.81 -0.87
C TRP A 54 -6.65 -10.09 -0.92
N ILE A 55 -6.07 -9.93 0.27
CA ILE A 55 -4.75 -9.34 0.49
C ILE A 55 -4.04 -10.19 1.55
N ASN A 56 -2.75 -10.43 1.37
CA ASN A 56 -1.87 -10.99 2.40
C ASN A 56 -0.61 -10.15 2.54
N GLY A 57 -0.47 -9.52 3.70
CA GLY A 57 0.58 -8.56 4.00
C GLY A 57 0.00 -7.26 4.55
N SER A 58 0.65 -6.15 4.26
CA SER A 58 0.34 -4.83 4.83
C SER A 58 -0.51 -4.00 3.88
N PHE A 59 -1.80 -3.84 4.20
CA PHE A 59 -2.67 -2.92 3.47
C PHE A 59 -2.10 -1.49 3.44
N THR A 60 -1.58 -1.02 4.57
CA THR A 60 -0.94 0.31 4.66
C THR A 60 0.34 0.39 3.83
N GLY A 61 1.07 -0.73 3.71
CA GLY A 61 2.17 -0.89 2.77
C GLY A 61 1.72 -0.72 1.31
N VAL A 62 0.59 -1.31 0.91
CA VAL A 62 0.00 -1.13 -0.43
C VAL A 62 -0.39 0.33 -0.69
N VAL A 63 -0.90 1.02 0.33
CA VAL A 63 -1.22 2.46 0.26
C VAL A 63 0.04 3.31 0.10
N GLY A 64 1.20 2.84 0.58
CA GLY A 64 2.50 3.48 0.38
C GLY A 64 3.38 3.59 1.62
N LEU A 65 2.88 3.24 2.80
CA LEU A 65 3.69 3.24 4.03
C LEU A 65 3.25 2.13 5.00
N PRO A 66 4.03 1.07 5.20
CA PRO A 66 3.68 -0.02 6.10
C PRO A 66 3.76 0.45 7.56
N LEU A 67 2.63 0.84 8.14
CA LEU A 67 2.60 1.60 9.40
C LEU A 67 3.15 0.81 10.59
N THR A 68 2.84 -0.48 10.69
CA THR A 68 3.34 -1.34 11.77
C THR A 68 4.87 -1.39 11.77
N GLU A 69 5.46 -1.66 10.61
CA GLU A 69 6.91 -1.74 10.45
C GLU A 69 7.56 -0.37 10.57
N THR A 70 6.92 0.68 10.07
CA THR A 70 7.39 2.07 10.20
C THR A 70 7.43 2.49 11.66
N LEU A 71 6.39 2.20 12.45
CA LEU A 71 6.37 2.47 13.88
C LEU A 71 7.47 1.69 14.62
N GLY A 72 7.68 0.42 14.25
CA GLY A 72 8.78 -0.38 14.76
C GLY A 72 10.16 0.22 14.46
N LEU A 73 10.40 0.68 13.23
CA LEU A 73 11.64 1.36 12.84
C LEU A 73 11.85 2.67 13.60
N LEU A 74 10.79 3.48 13.73
CA LEU A 74 10.84 4.74 14.49
C LEU A 74 11.19 4.49 15.95
N THR A 75 10.54 3.48 16.56
CA THR A 75 10.80 3.08 17.95
C THR A 75 12.25 2.61 18.13
N ALA A 76 12.75 1.76 17.24
CA ALA A 76 14.13 1.28 17.25
C ALA A 76 15.16 2.40 17.06
N ALA A 77 14.80 3.48 16.36
CA ALA A 77 15.61 4.69 16.20
C ALA A 77 15.48 5.70 17.36
N GLY A 78 14.68 5.37 18.38
CA GLY A 78 14.48 6.18 19.58
C GLY A 78 13.44 7.29 19.43
N PHE A 79 12.54 7.19 18.45
CA PHE A 79 11.39 8.08 18.33
C PHE A 79 10.21 7.43 19.05
N ALA A 80 9.73 8.08 20.12
CA ALA A 80 8.52 7.64 20.83
C ALA A 80 7.29 8.03 19.99
N GLY A 81 6.84 7.11 19.12
CA GLY A 81 5.57 7.23 18.40
C GLY A 81 4.41 6.87 19.33
N GLY A 82 4.03 7.79 20.20
CA GLY A 82 2.88 7.61 21.09
C GLY A 82 1.59 7.56 20.28
N MET A 83 0.85 6.46 20.41
CA MET A 83 -0.59 6.45 20.20
C MET A 83 -1.19 7.21 21.40
N ARG A 84 -1.40 8.51 21.23
CA ARG A 84 -2.22 9.34 22.10
C ARG A 84 -3.63 9.38 21.53
#